data_AF-A0A6A3YZ07-F1
#
_entry.id   AF-A0A6A3YZ07-F1
#
_cell.length_a   1.000
_cell.length_b   1.000
_cell.length_c   1.000
_cell.angle_alpha   90.00
_cell.angle_beta   90.00
_cell.angle_gamma   90.00
#
_symmetry.space_group_name_H-M   'P 1'
#
loop_
_entity.id
_entity.type
_entity.pdbx_description
1 polymer ?
#
loop_
_entity_poly.entity_id
_entity_poly.type
_entity_poly.pdbx_seq_one_letter_code
_entity_poly.pdbx_strand_id
1 'polypeptide(L)'
;MAVRCTVELQLADGPTGRNLSTTLYPRAMIIRRRGGLELMSDDPPLHKAIKVQAHKYEVYSSFAAMGKLALIRRERTRITQFNLREGDPDEMVALRDFCIRSGGISKSRRDDEFVRILNAFRVGRPTAAMINKLNERYKPNSDSDSDDAIHIFSHNDDVLRTNTRALDELGGKRFNYVSADRGKTEFLSACPAQAKLSLKKNARVLLIKTLSPVRGLVNGSRGIVEGFTPQSNLPIVRFSNGVTEIIGLEEFTVSVADTVLASRRQLPLALAWAISIHKSQGLSFDAAVLDLSRVFEFGQAYVALSRVRSLEGLRLRARVRDKNGGRLLADARVVDFYESISGY
;
A
#
# COMPACT_ATOMS: atom_id res chain seq x y z
N MET A 1 26.66 -21.44 15.69
CA MET A 1 25.73 -21.17 14.58
C MET A 1 26.11 -19.85 13.95
N ALA A 2 26.32 -19.85 12.63
CA ALA A 2 26.73 -18.71 11.84
C ALA A 2 25.74 -18.56 10.68
N VAL A 3 25.32 -17.35 10.37
CA VAL A 3 24.38 -17.06 9.28
C VAL A 3 25.13 -16.32 8.20
N ARG A 4 25.09 -16.83 6.97
CA ARG A 4 25.61 -16.10 5.79
C ARG A 4 24.50 -15.25 5.20
N CYS A 5 24.76 -13.98 4.99
CA CYS A 5 23.78 -13.04 4.46
C CYS A 5 24.45 -11.79 3.89
N THR A 6 23.74 -11.08 3.03
CA THR A 6 24.09 -9.71 2.63
C THR A 6 23.79 -8.76 3.80
N VAL A 7 24.79 -7.99 4.23
CA VAL A 7 24.63 -7.01 5.32
C VAL A 7 24.88 -5.61 4.80
N GLU A 8 23.86 -4.76 4.89
CA GLU A 8 23.97 -3.33 4.62
C GLU A 8 24.05 -2.58 5.96
N LEU A 9 25.21 -1.98 6.24
CA LEU A 9 25.47 -1.15 7.41
C LEU A 9 25.26 0.32 7.06
N GLN A 10 24.26 0.94 7.66
CA GLN A 10 23.97 2.36 7.52
C GLN A 10 24.30 3.09 8.82
N LEU A 11 25.03 4.21 8.69
CA LEU A 11 25.26 5.17 9.76
C LEU A 11 24.56 6.47 9.40
N ALA A 12 23.75 6.99 10.31
CA ALA A 12 23.04 8.25 10.13
C ALA A 12 23.26 9.18 11.33
N ASP A 13 23.10 10.48 11.08
CA ASP A 13 23.14 11.51 12.10
C ASP A 13 21.94 11.36 13.05
N GLY A 14 22.18 11.38 14.36
CA GLY A 14 21.14 11.14 15.38
C GLY A 14 20.01 12.17 15.35
N PRO A 15 20.31 13.48 15.40
CA PRO A 15 19.30 14.54 15.39
C PRO A 15 18.52 14.68 14.08
N THR A 16 19.20 14.62 12.93
CA THR A 16 18.56 14.91 11.63
C THR A 16 18.09 13.65 10.89
N GLY A 17 18.55 12.47 11.28
CA GLY A 17 18.29 11.21 10.57
C GLY A 17 18.96 11.14 9.19
N ARG A 18 19.79 12.13 8.84
CA ARG A 18 20.51 12.18 7.56
C ARG A 18 21.52 11.04 7.50
N ASN A 19 21.46 10.24 6.43
CA ASN A 19 22.44 9.19 6.18
C ASN A 19 23.85 9.80 6.00
N LEU A 20 24.80 9.34 6.80
CA LEU A 20 26.20 9.75 6.80
C LEU A 20 27.05 8.79 5.96
N SER A 21 26.79 7.48 6.09
CA SER A 21 27.46 6.47 5.29
C SER A 21 26.64 5.19 5.17
N THR A 22 26.83 4.49 4.06
CA THR A 22 26.25 3.17 3.81
C THR A 22 27.34 2.25 3.27
N THR A 23 27.53 1.09 3.89
CA THR A 23 28.52 0.09 3.49
C THR A 23 27.82 -1.25 3.30
N LEU A 24 28.07 -1.89 2.16
CA LEU A 24 27.46 -3.17 1.79
C LEU A 24 28.50 -4.30 1.94
N TYR A 25 28.10 -5.39 2.59
CA TYR A 25 28.86 -6.60 2.76
C TYR A 25 28.06 -7.78 2.15
N PRO A 26 28.23 -8.07 0.85
CA PRO A 26 27.39 -9.04 0.12
C PRO A 26 27.56 -10.49 0.58
N ARG A 27 28.68 -10.83 1.24
CA ARG A 27 28.98 -12.18 1.73
C ARG A 27 29.40 -12.18 3.18
N ALA A 28 28.70 -11.39 3.98
CA ALA A 28 28.96 -11.29 5.40
C ALA A 28 28.53 -12.56 6.15
N MET A 29 29.26 -12.86 7.22
CA MET A 29 28.96 -13.93 8.15
C MET A 29 28.64 -13.33 9.52
N ILE A 30 27.46 -13.66 10.03
CA ILE A 30 26.99 -13.26 11.36
C ILE A 30 27.14 -14.45 12.31
N ILE A 31 28.00 -14.31 13.30
CA ILE A 31 28.29 -15.35 14.29
C ILE A 31 27.66 -14.97 15.63
N ARG A 32 26.99 -15.93 16.27
CA ARG A 32 26.52 -15.77 17.66
C ARG A 32 27.67 -15.90 18.64
N ARG A 33 27.82 -14.96 19.56
CA ARG A 33 28.80 -14.98 20.66
C ARG A 33 28.11 -14.75 22.00
N ARG A 34 28.82 -15.02 23.11
CA ARG A 34 28.34 -14.65 24.45
C ARG A 34 28.16 -13.12 24.51
N GLY A 35 26.92 -12.66 24.69
CA GLY A 35 26.56 -11.25 24.81
C GLY A 35 26.18 -10.51 23.52
N GLY A 36 26.11 -11.18 22.37
CA GLY A 36 25.66 -10.54 21.12
C GLY A 36 26.04 -11.29 19.83
N LEU A 37 26.17 -10.53 18.74
CA LEU A 37 26.57 -11.02 17.42
C LEU A 37 27.91 -10.41 17.01
N GLU A 38 28.64 -11.12 16.17
CA GLU A 38 29.83 -10.64 15.48
C GLU A 38 29.61 -10.70 13.98
N LEU A 39 29.80 -9.56 13.32
CA LEU A 39 29.81 -9.45 11.86
C LEU A 39 31.24 -9.56 11.35
N MET A 40 31.44 -10.48 10.42
CA MET A 40 32.68 -10.68 9.68
C MET A 40 32.39 -10.58 8.18
N SER A 41 33.31 -10.01 7.42
CA SER A 41 33.24 -9.98 5.96
C SER A 41 34.65 -9.97 5.41
N ASP A 42 34.85 -10.70 4.32
CA ASP A 42 36.09 -10.70 3.54
C ASP A 42 36.02 -9.69 2.39
N ASP A 43 34.83 -9.16 2.09
CA ASP A 43 34.56 -8.24 0.98
C ASP A 43 33.42 -7.26 1.33
N PRO A 44 33.72 -5.96 1.56
CA PRO A 44 35.05 -5.44 1.85
C PRO A 44 35.61 -6.05 3.15
N PRO A 45 36.93 -6.27 3.26
CA PRO A 45 37.53 -6.98 4.39
C PRO A 45 37.41 -6.17 5.68
N LEU A 46 36.96 -6.83 6.75
CA LEU A 46 36.93 -6.27 8.10
C LEU A 46 38.19 -6.68 8.87
N HIS A 47 39.12 -5.72 9.08
CA HIS A 47 40.32 -5.95 9.92
C HIS A 47 39.98 -6.36 11.36
N LYS A 48 38.78 -6.03 11.83
CA LYS A 48 38.24 -6.45 13.14
C LYS A 48 36.74 -6.71 13.01
N ALA A 49 36.27 -7.82 13.58
CA ALA A 49 34.86 -8.15 13.61
C ALA A 49 34.04 -7.04 14.30
N ILE A 50 32.91 -6.66 13.69
CA ILE A 50 32.02 -5.66 14.25
C ILE A 50 31.13 -6.34 15.30
N LYS A 51 31.24 -5.89 16.55
CA LYS A 51 30.46 -6.44 17.68
C LYS A 51 29.11 -5.76 17.79
N VAL A 52 28.04 -6.54 17.69
CA VAL A 52 26.65 -6.11 17.84
C VAL A 52 26.13 -6.63 19.17
N GLN A 53 26.14 -5.78 20.19
CA GLN A 53 25.59 -6.09 21.51
C GLN A 53 24.06 -6.08 21.45
N ALA A 54 23.43 -7.25 21.28
CA ALA A 54 22.00 -7.37 20.97
C ALA A 54 21.08 -6.53 21.87
N HIS A 55 21.36 -6.44 23.18
CA HIS A 55 20.59 -5.65 24.15
C HIS A 55 20.56 -4.13 23.88
N LYS A 56 21.45 -3.60 23.05
CA LYS A 56 21.50 -2.18 22.66
C LYS A 56 20.76 -1.89 21.35
N TYR A 57 20.21 -2.91 20.71
CA TYR A 57 19.57 -2.80 19.40
C TYR A 57 18.08 -3.10 19.50
N GLU A 58 17.32 -2.34 18.72
CA GLU A 58 15.96 -2.66 18.33
C GLU A 58 16.00 -3.73 17.23
N VAL A 59 15.26 -4.83 17.44
CA VAL A 59 15.21 -5.97 16.52
C VAL A 59 13.91 -5.92 15.70
N TYR A 60 14.03 -5.59 14.42
CA TYR A 60 12.92 -5.53 13.45
C TYR A 60 12.87 -6.84 12.67
N SER A 61 11.86 -7.66 12.96
CA SER A 61 11.85 -9.08 12.63
C SER A 61 10.73 -9.54 11.70
N SER A 62 9.95 -8.60 11.16
CA SER A 62 8.81 -8.83 10.26
C SER A 62 9.11 -9.71 9.05
N PHE A 63 10.36 -9.76 8.61
CA PHE A 63 10.79 -10.50 7.43
C PHE A 63 11.84 -11.59 7.73
N ALA A 64 11.99 -11.99 9.00
CA ALA A 64 13.00 -12.98 9.39
C ALA A 64 12.76 -14.32 8.67
N ALA A 65 11.50 -14.74 8.55
CA ALA A 65 11.09 -15.93 7.78
C ALA A 65 11.22 -15.76 6.24
N MET A 66 11.62 -14.58 5.77
CA MET A 66 11.96 -14.29 4.36
C MET A 66 13.46 -14.00 4.20
N GLY A 67 14.29 -14.43 5.17
CA GLY A 67 15.73 -14.25 5.12
C GLY A 67 16.21 -12.82 5.40
N LYS A 68 15.36 -11.97 6.01
CA LYS A 68 15.67 -10.55 6.25
C LYS A 68 15.51 -10.16 7.72
N LEU A 69 16.46 -9.42 8.26
CA LEU A 69 16.43 -8.95 9.64
C LEU A 69 17.04 -7.55 9.71
N ALA A 70 16.43 -6.63 10.45
CA ALA A 70 17.02 -5.32 10.69
C ALA A 70 17.30 -5.09 12.17
N LEU A 71 18.50 -4.60 12.48
CA LEU A 71 18.95 -4.26 13.83
C LEU A 71 19.28 -2.77 13.85
N ILE A 72 18.58 -2.00 14.68
CA ILE A 72 18.76 -0.54 14.75
C ILE A 72 19.15 -0.11 16.16
N ARG A 73 20.26 0.60 16.30
CA ARG A 73 20.66 1.27 17.53
C ARG A 73 20.57 2.78 17.34
N ARG A 74 19.80 3.44 18.20
CA ARG A 74 19.62 4.90 18.18
C ARG A 74 20.35 5.49 19.37
N GLU A 75 21.38 6.27 19.10
CA GLU A 75 22.14 7.05 20.08
C GLU A 75 21.86 8.54 19.84
N ARG A 76 22.06 9.38 20.86
CA ARG A 76 21.75 10.83 20.78
C ARG A 76 22.41 11.53 19.59
N THR A 77 23.61 11.10 19.20
CA THR A 77 24.41 11.69 18.12
C THR A 77 24.48 10.82 16.87
N ARG A 78 24.00 9.57 16.90
CA ARG A 78 24.21 8.63 15.80
C ARG A 78 23.17 7.52 15.78
N ILE A 79 22.72 7.15 14.59
CA ILE A 79 21.91 5.95 14.36
C ILE A 79 22.78 4.93 13.60
N THR A 80 22.82 3.70 14.09
CA THR A 80 23.49 2.57 13.45
C THR A 80 22.47 1.52 13.09
N GLN A 81 22.35 1.19 11.81
CA GLN A 81 21.38 0.23 11.29
C GLN A 81 22.08 -0.87 10.50
N PHE A 82 21.82 -2.12 10.85
CA PHE A 82 22.22 -3.29 10.08
C PHE A 82 20.99 -3.87 9.40
N ASN A 83 20.97 -3.89 8.07
CA ASN A 83 19.95 -4.59 7.29
C ASN A 83 20.55 -5.89 6.75
N LEU A 84 20.19 -7.01 7.35
CA LEU A 84 20.54 -8.34 6.89
C LEU A 84 19.50 -8.77 5.85
N ARG A 85 19.96 -9.27 4.71
CA ARG A 85 19.15 -9.73 3.58
C ARG A 85 19.71 -11.03 3.03
N GLU A 86 18.88 -11.80 2.31
CA GLU A 86 19.31 -13.01 1.60
C GLU A 86 19.95 -14.06 2.52
N GLY A 87 19.60 -14.06 3.80
CA GLY A 87 19.99 -15.14 4.71
C GLY A 87 19.05 -16.33 4.59
N ASP A 88 19.52 -17.50 5.03
CA ASP A 88 18.65 -18.66 5.18
C ASP A 88 17.48 -18.33 6.15
N PRO A 89 16.22 -18.58 5.76
CA PRO A 89 15.05 -18.23 6.58
C PRO A 89 15.06 -18.85 7.99
N ASP A 90 15.41 -20.12 8.13
CA ASP A 90 15.39 -20.82 9.41
C ASP A 90 16.53 -20.30 10.30
N GLU A 91 17.71 -20.07 9.70
CA GLU A 91 18.83 -19.49 10.41
C GLU A 91 18.55 -18.05 10.89
N MET A 92 17.87 -17.26 10.06
CA MET A 92 17.44 -15.88 10.36
C MET A 92 16.37 -15.81 11.44
N VAL A 93 15.40 -16.73 11.42
CA VAL A 93 14.40 -16.89 12.48
C VAL A 93 15.07 -17.23 13.80
N ALA A 94 15.99 -18.19 13.80
CA ALA A 94 16.73 -18.52 15.00
C ALA A 94 17.65 -17.38 15.45
N LEU A 95 18.20 -16.58 14.52
CA LEU A 95 19.05 -15.42 14.81
C LEU A 95 18.24 -14.31 15.47
N ARG A 96 17.03 -14.04 14.97
CA ARG A 96 16.04 -13.16 15.62
C ARG A 96 15.80 -13.62 17.05
N ASP A 97 15.46 -14.89 17.25
CA ASP A 97 15.11 -15.41 18.58
C ASP A 97 16.28 -15.30 19.56
N PHE A 98 17.51 -15.51 19.07
CA PHE A 98 18.71 -15.27 19.85
C PHE A 98 18.87 -13.80 20.25
N CYS A 99 18.65 -12.86 19.33
CA CYS A 99 18.77 -11.42 19.63
C CYS A 99 17.76 -10.99 20.70
N ILE A 100 16.51 -11.48 20.60
CA ILE A 100 15.45 -11.18 21.57
C ILE A 100 15.79 -11.80 22.93
N ARG A 101 16.18 -13.09 22.98
CA ARG A 101 16.60 -13.74 24.25
C ARG A 101 17.82 -13.08 24.89
N SER A 102 18.69 -12.47 24.09
CA SER A 102 19.89 -11.75 24.57
C SER A 102 19.59 -10.32 25.03
N GLY A 103 18.32 -9.97 25.25
CA GLY A 103 17.89 -8.66 25.76
C GLY A 103 17.64 -7.60 24.69
N GLY A 104 17.67 -7.95 23.40
CA GLY A 104 17.35 -7.02 22.32
C GLY A 104 15.88 -6.57 22.38
N ILE A 105 15.64 -5.28 22.11
CA ILE A 105 14.31 -4.72 22.18
C ILE A 105 13.55 -5.18 20.94
N SER A 106 12.67 -6.17 21.11
CA SER A 106 11.80 -6.62 20.02
C SER A 106 10.90 -5.47 19.58
N LYS A 107 11.16 -4.94 18.39
CA LYS A 107 10.26 -4.01 17.72
C LYS A 107 9.51 -4.80 16.67
N SER A 108 8.46 -5.49 17.12
CA SER A 108 7.33 -5.76 16.26
C SER A 108 6.71 -4.39 15.94
N ARG A 109 6.76 -3.96 14.68
CA ARG A 109 5.74 -3.01 14.25
C ARG A 109 4.41 -3.71 14.53
N ARG A 110 3.48 -3.02 15.17
CA ARG A 110 2.07 -3.43 15.34
C ARG A 110 1.34 -3.71 14.01
N ASP A 111 2.04 -3.72 12.87
CA ASP A 111 1.56 -3.98 11.51
C ASP A 111 1.76 -5.43 11.00
N ASP A 112 2.40 -6.32 11.78
CA ASP A 112 2.84 -7.62 11.25
C ASP A 112 1.71 -8.66 11.10
N GLU A 113 0.65 -8.57 11.91
CA GLU A 113 -0.49 -9.49 11.79
C GLU A 113 -1.23 -9.26 10.46
N PHE A 114 -1.45 -8.00 10.09
CA PHE A 114 -2.13 -7.68 8.84
C PHE A 114 -1.27 -8.04 7.62
N VAL A 115 0.03 -7.77 7.65
CA VAL A 115 0.95 -8.18 6.58
C VAL A 115 1.00 -9.71 6.43
N ARG A 116 0.98 -10.46 7.54
CA ARG A 116 0.90 -11.93 7.50
C ARG A 116 -0.41 -12.41 6.89
N ILE A 117 -1.54 -11.80 7.25
CA ILE A 117 -2.84 -12.06 6.63
C ILE A 117 -2.77 -11.76 5.12
N LEU A 118 -2.29 -10.59 4.72
CA LEU A 118 -2.15 -10.20 3.31
C LEU A 118 -1.30 -11.21 2.52
N ASN A 119 -0.16 -11.63 3.06
CA ASN A 119 0.69 -12.63 2.42
C ASN A 119 -0.01 -13.98 2.29
N ALA A 120 -0.75 -14.41 3.30
CA ALA A 120 -1.50 -15.66 3.25
C ALA A 120 -2.61 -15.63 2.18
N PHE A 121 -3.27 -14.47 2.00
CA PHE A 121 -4.21 -14.24 0.89
C PHE A 121 -3.47 -14.19 -0.47
N ARG A 122 -2.27 -13.60 -0.54
CA ARG A 122 -1.46 -13.55 -1.77
C ARG A 122 -1.10 -14.94 -2.30
N VAL A 123 -0.80 -15.89 -1.41
CA VAL A 123 -0.45 -17.27 -1.75
C VAL A 123 -1.64 -18.24 -1.69
N GLY A 124 -2.84 -17.75 -1.37
CA GLY A 124 -4.06 -18.58 -1.35
C GLY A 124 -4.17 -19.59 -0.21
N ARG A 125 -3.43 -19.38 0.89
CA ARG A 125 -3.41 -20.25 2.09
C ARG A 125 -3.71 -19.48 3.41
N PRO A 126 -4.79 -18.69 3.51
CA PRO A 126 -5.17 -18.08 4.78
C PRO A 126 -5.65 -19.14 5.79
N THR A 127 -5.22 -19.01 7.04
CA THR A 127 -5.72 -19.87 8.13
C THR A 127 -7.09 -19.40 8.63
N ALA A 128 -7.87 -20.29 9.25
CA ALA A 128 -9.15 -19.92 9.86
C ALA A 128 -9.01 -18.78 10.89
N ALA A 129 -7.92 -18.76 11.66
CA ALA A 129 -7.63 -17.68 12.61
C ALA A 129 -7.45 -16.32 11.91
N MET A 130 -6.75 -16.28 10.77
CA MET A 130 -6.57 -15.08 9.95
C MET A 130 -7.89 -14.57 9.36
N ILE A 131 -8.74 -15.48 8.89
CA ILE A 131 -10.08 -15.14 8.37
C ILE A 131 -10.97 -14.59 9.50
N ASN A 132 -10.95 -15.23 10.66
CA ASN A 132 -11.69 -14.75 11.84
C ASN A 132 -11.22 -13.35 12.25
N LYS A 133 -9.92 -13.09 12.21
CA LYS A 133 -9.35 -11.77 12.50
C LYS A 133 -9.84 -10.69 11.53
N LEU A 134 -9.89 -10.98 10.23
CA LEU A 134 -10.50 -10.07 9.25
C LEU A 134 -11.99 -9.86 9.54
N ASN A 135 -12.71 -10.92 9.91
CA ASN A 135 -14.13 -10.84 10.22
C ASN A 135 -14.45 -10.05 11.50
N GLU A 136 -13.49 -9.79 12.39
CA GLU A 136 -13.67 -8.79 13.47
C GLU A 136 -13.92 -7.39 12.91
N ARG A 137 -13.50 -7.12 11.67
CA ARG A 137 -13.69 -5.85 10.96
C ARG A 137 -15.00 -5.80 10.16
N TYR A 138 -15.80 -6.86 10.20
CA TYR A 138 -17.10 -6.91 9.52
C TYR A 138 -18.13 -6.01 10.21
N LYS A 139 -18.68 -5.06 9.45
CA LYS A 139 -19.75 -4.16 9.87
C LYS A 139 -20.76 -4.02 8.71
N PRO A 140 -21.91 -4.73 8.76
CA PRO A 140 -22.86 -4.74 7.65
C PRO A 140 -23.62 -3.43 7.47
N ASN A 141 -24.01 -2.80 8.58
CA ASN A 141 -24.70 -1.52 8.60
C ASN A 141 -23.95 -0.56 9.51
N SER A 142 -23.48 0.55 8.95
CA SER A 142 -23.25 1.75 9.72
C SER A 142 -23.48 2.95 8.81
N ASP A 143 -24.49 3.73 9.14
CA ASP A 143 -24.78 5.05 8.56
C ASP A 143 -23.71 6.10 8.92
N SER A 144 -22.64 5.69 9.61
CA SER A 144 -21.46 6.47 9.95
C SER A 144 -20.19 5.74 9.51
N ASP A 145 -20.01 5.60 8.19
CA ASP A 145 -18.66 5.42 7.66
C ASP A 145 -17.83 6.65 8.09
N SER A 146 -16.54 6.46 8.44
CA SER A 146 -15.74 7.64 8.79
C SER A 146 -15.72 8.58 7.59
N ASP A 147 -15.71 9.89 7.85
CA ASP A 147 -15.77 10.89 6.78
C ASP A 147 -14.62 10.78 5.75
N ASP A 148 -13.59 10.00 6.03
CA ASP A 148 -12.43 9.81 5.16
C ASP A 148 -12.29 8.40 4.55
N ALA A 149 -13.21 7.47 4.85
CA ALA A 149 -13.12 6.12 4.32
C ALA A 149 -13.59 6.07 2.85
N ILE A 150 -12.80 5.41 2.00
CA ILE A 150 -13.15 5.15 0.60
C ILE A 150 -13.75 3.75 0.45
N HIS A 151 -14.80 3.61 -0.33
CA HIS A 151 -15.38 2.32 -0.67
C HIS A 151 -14.64 1.70 -1.85
N ILE A 152 -14.24 0.44 -1.73
CA ILE A 152 -13.60 -0.29 -2.83
C ILE A 152 -14.48 -1.47 -3.21
N PHE A 153 -14.91 -1.49 -4.48
CA PHE A 153 -15.81 -2.50 -5.03
C PHE A 153 -15.15 -3.30 -6.15
N SER A 154 -15.58 -4.54 -6.37
CA SER A 154 -15.12 -5.35 -7.49
C SER A 154 -15.72 -4.92 -8.84
N HIS A 155 -16.95 -4.40 -8.84
CA HIS A 155 -17.69 -4.04 -10.06
C HIS A 155 -17.87 -2.53 -10.19
N ASN A 156 -17.72 -2.00 -11.40
CA ASN A 156 -17.88 -0.57 -11.67
C ASN A 156 -19.31 -0.07 -11.44
N ASP A 157 -20.33 -0.91 -11.59
CA ASP A 157 -21.73 -0.52 -11.35
C ASP A 157 -21.96 -0.15 -9.88
N ASP A 158 -21.33 -0.88 -8.95
CA ASP A 158 -21.41 -0.61 -7.52
C ASP A 158 -20.70 0.71 -7.17
N VAL A 159 -19.59 1.01 -7.85
CA VAL A 159 -18.86 2.27 -7.75
C VAL A 159 -19.72 3.44 -8.22
N LEU A 160 -20.31 3.31 -9.42
CA LEU A 160 -21.16 4.33 -10.00
C LEU A 160 -22.38 4.61 -9.12
N ARG A 161 -23.10 3.55 -8.70
CA ARG A 161 -24.26 3.67 -7.82
C ARG A 161 -23.92 4.41 -6.52
N THR A 162 -22.81 4.05 -5.88
CA THR A 162 -22.38 4.67 -4.61
C THR A 162 -21.99 6.13 -4.79
N ASN A 163 -21.18 6.43 -5.81
CA ASN A 163 -20.76 7.81 -6.10
C ASN A 163 -21.94 8.70 -6.52
N THR A 164 -22.86 8.20 -7.35
CA THR A 164 -24.05 8.94 -7.77
C THR A 164 -24.96 9.21 -6.58
N ARG A 165 -25.27 8.19 -5.77
CA ARG A 165 -26.08 8.36 -4.56
C ARG A 165 -25.48 9.40 -3.61
N ALA A 166 -24.18 9.28 -3.30
CA ALA A 166 -23.51 10.22 -2.40
C ALA A 166 -23.51 11.65 -2.95
N LEU A 167 -23.31 11.83 -4.26
CA LEU A 167 -23.41 13.15 -4.90
C LEU A 167 -24.86 13.68 -4.88
N ASP A 168 -25.86 12.82 -5.01
CA ASP A 168 -27.27 13.21 -5.02
C ASP A 168 -27.74 13.65 -3.63
N GLU A 169 -27.28 12.96 -2.59
CA GLU A 169 -27.50 13.30 -1.17
C GLU A 169 -26.86 14.63 -0.78
N LEU A 170 -25.80 15.07 -1.47
CA LEU A 170 -25.28 16.43 -1.29
C LEU A 170 -26.30 17.47 -1.77
N GLY A 171 -26.62 18.43 -0.91
CA GLY A 171 -27.39 19.61 -1.31
C GLY A 171 -26.63 20.53 -2.28
N GLY A 172 -27.32 21.55 -2.79
CA GLY A 172 -26.72 22.61 -3.60
C GLY A 172 -26.66 22.35 -5.11
N LYS A 173 -26.10 23.32 -5.84
CA LYS A 173 -26.07 23.35 -7.30
C LYS A 173 -25.13 22.27 -7.87
N ARG A 174 -25.64 21.50 -8.84
CA ARG A 174 -24.86 20.52 -9.62
C ARG A 174 -24.21 21.19 -10.82
N PHE A 175 -22.92 20.95 -11.00
CA PHE A 175 -22.14 21.39 -12.16
C PHE A 175 -21.78 20.16 -13.01
N ASN A 176 -22.13 20.20 -14.29
CA ASN A 176 -21.92 19.09 -15.22
C ASN A 176 -20.84 19.47 -16.23
N TYR A 177 -19.83 18.62 -16.36
CA TYR A 177 -18.72 18.78 -17.29
C TYR A 177 -18.78 17.68 -18.33
N VAL A 178 -19.00 18.06 -19.57
CA VAL A 178 -18.97 17.15 -20.73
C VAL A 178 -17.60 17.27 -21.37
N SER A 179 -16.97 16.13 -21.64
CA SER A 179 -15.64 16.10 -22.26
C SER A 179 -15.67 16.58 -23.71
N ALA A 180 -14.53 17.08 -24.18
CA ALA A 180 -14.29 17.30 -25.59
C ALA A 180 -13.36 16.21 -26.11
N ASP A 181 -13.87 15.36 -27.00
CA ASP A 181 -13.16 14.18 -27.49
C ASP A 181 -12.68 14.37 -28.93
N ARG A 182 -11.54 13.76 -29.28
CA ARG A 182 -10.95 13.77 -30.63
C ARG A 182 -10.45 12.38 -31.01
N GLY A 183 -10.38 12.10 -32.31
CA GLY A 183 -9.90 10.83 -32.86
C GLY A 183 -10.96 9.73 -32.86
N LYS A 184 -10.51 8.47 -32.84
CA LYS A 184 -11.36 7.29 -32.99
C LYS A 184 -12.08 6.95 -31.68
N THR A 185 -13.41 7.02 -31.67
CA THR A 185 -14.23 6.89 -30.45
C THR A 185 -14.15 5.52 -29.78
N GLU A 186 -13.91 4.45 -30.54
CA GLU A 186 -13.74 3.08 -30.04
C GLU A 186 -12.63 2.96 -28.98
N PHE A 187 -11.56 3.76 -29.09
CA PHE A 187 -10.43 3.76 -28.15
C PHE A 187 -10.67 4.60 -26.90
N LEU A 188 -11.67 5.48 -26.88
CA LEU A 188 -11.97 6.33 -25.71
C LEU A 188 -12.53 5.54 -24.53
N SER A 189 -12.93 4.29 -24.74
CA SER A 189 -13.30 3.34 -23.69
C SER A 189 -12.13 3.05 -22.73
N ALA A 190 -10.88 3.11 -23.23
CA ALA A 190 -9.67 2.93 -22.43
C ALA A 190 -9.24 4.21 -21.68
N CYS A 191 -9.85 5.37 -21.98
CA CYS A 191 -9.49 6.63 -21.36
C CYS A 191 -9.88 6.63 -19.86
N PRO A 192 -8.99 7.04 -18.94
CA PRO A 192 -9.30 7.05 -17.52
C PRO A 192 -10.33 8.12 -17.13
N ALA A 193 -10.45 9.21 -17.89
CA ALA A 193 -11.38 10.30 -17.62
C ALA A 193 -12.78 9.99 -18.18
N GLN A 194 -13.81 10.19 -17.34
CA GLN A 194 -15.20 9.99 -17.73
C GLN A 194 -15.67 11.07 -18.73
N ALA A 195 -16.49 10.66 -19.71
CA ALA A 195 -17.04 11.59 -20.70
C ALA A 195 -17.97 12.64 -20.06
N LYS A 196 -18.67 12.27 -18.98
CA LYS A 196 -19.52 13.16 -18.21
C LYS A 196 -19.10 13.07 -16.75
N LEU A 197 -18.81 14.21 -16.14
CA LEU A 197 -18.51 14.33 -14.71
C LEU A 197 -19.45 15.36 -14.10
N SER A 198 -20.11 15.00 -13.01
CA SER A 198 -20.95 15.91 -12.24
C SER A 198 -20.32 16.17 -10.88
N LEU A 199 -20.23 17.43 -10.47
CA LEU A 199 -19.69 17.85 -9.18
C LEU A 199 -20.67 18.77 -8.44
N LYS A 200 -20.56 18.77 -7.11
CA LYS A 200 -21.23 19.70 -6.20
C LYS A 200 -20.20 20.18 -5.16
N LYS A 201 -20.52 21.25 -4.44
CA LYS A 201 -19.75 21.64 -3.26
C LYS A 201 -19.78 20.49 -2.25
N ASN A 202 -18.66 20.26 -1.56
CA ASN A 202 -18.39 19.14 -0.66
C ASN A 202 -18.29 17.76 -1.34
N ALA A 203 -18.27 17.70 -2.68
CA ALA A 203 -18.01 16.44 -3.36
C ALA A 203 -16.58 15.94 -3.07
N ARG A 204 -16.47 14.65 -2.74
CA ARG A 204 -15.16 13.99 -2.57
C ARG A 204 -14.63 13.58 -3.94
N VAL A 205 -13.39 13.98 -4.23
CA VAL A 205 -12.76 13.76 -5.53
C VAL A 205 -11.37 13.14 -5.39
N LEU A 206 -10.97 12.42 -6.43
CA LEU A 206 -9.66 11.84 -6.62
C LEU A 206 -9.04 12.45 -7.87
N LEU A 207 -7.80 12.89 -7.76
CA LEU A 207 -7.02 13.34 -8.91
C LEU A 207 -6.60 12.12 -9.74
N ILE A 208 -6.96 12.08 -11.02
CA ILE A 208 -6.67 10.94 -11.92
C ILE A 208 -5.49 11.18 -12.88
N LYS A 209 -4.84 12.35 -12.77
CA LYS A 209 -3.66 12.74 -13.54
C LYS A 209 -2.72 13.55 -12.65
N THR A 210 -1.43 13.26 -12.67
CA THR A 210 -0.45 14.05 -11.93
C THR A 210 -0.35 15.46 -12.53
N LEU A 211 -0.61 16.48 -11.71
CA LEU A 211 -0.55 17.89 -12.10
C LEU A 211 0.77 18.54 -11.65
N SER A 212 1.16 18.30 -10.40
CA SER A 212 2.39 18.88 -9.84
C SER A 212 2.98 17.96 -8.77
N PRO A 213 4.01 17.16 -9.11
CA PRO A 213 4.72 16.33 -8.14
C PRO A 213 5.31 17.14 -6.98
N VAL A 214 5.84 18.34 -7.29
CA VAL A 214 6.49 19.23 -6.30
C VAL A 214 5.51 19.69 -5.24
N ARG A 215 4.25 19.99 -5.63
CA ARG A 215 3.18 20.37 -4.70
C ARG A 215 2.44 19.17 -4.12
N GLY A 216 2.88 17.95 -4.43
CA GLY A 216 2.24 16.70 -3.99
C GLY A 216 0.89 16.42 -4.66
N LEU A 217 0.57 17.07 -5.79
CA LEU A 217 -0.63 16.82 -6.58
C LEU A 217 -0.37 15.76 -7.64
N VAL A 218 -0.36 14.51 -7.17
CA VAL A 218 -0.10 13.31 -7.97
C VAL A 218 -1.38 12.51 -8.20
N ASN A 219 -1.39 11.65 -9.22
CA ASN A 219 -2.48 10.70 -9.43
C ASN A 219 -2.77 9.92 -8.13
N GLY A 220 -4.03 9.88 -7.70
CA GLY A 220 -4.47 9.33 -6.42
C GLY A 220 -4.62 10.35 -5.30
N SER A 221 -4.28 11.62 -5.51
CA SER A 221 -4.47 12.67 -4.50
C SER A 221 -5.96 12.89 -4.24
N ARG A 222 -6.37 12.78 -2.97
CA ARG A 222 -7.76 12.96 -2.54
C ARG A 222 -8.02 14.41 -2.17
N GLY A 223 -9.21 14.89 -2.46
CA GLY A 223 -9.64 16.22 -2.07
C GLY A 223 -11.15 16.38 -1.96
N ILE A 224 -11.56 17.53 -1.46
CA ILE A 224 -12.95 17.95 -1.31
C ILE A 224 -13.15 19.21 -2.13
N VAL A 225 -14.21 19.26 -2.93
CA VAL A 225 -14.59 20.46 -3.69
C VAL A 225 -15.12 21.51 -2.72
N GLU A 226 -14.40 22.61 -2.53
CA GLU A 226 -14.82 23.70 -1.64
C GLU A 226 -15.78 24.67 -2.32
N GLY A 227 -15.71 24.76 -3.65
CA GLY A 227 -16.53 25.65 -4.44
C GLY A 227 -16.16 25.60 -5.91
N PHE A 228 -16.65 26.60 -6.64
CA PHE A 228 -16.43 26.74 -8.08
C PHE A 228 -16.10 28.20 -8.39
N THR A 229 -15.27 28.44 -9.40
CA THR A 229 -14.92 29.79 -9.84
C THR A 229 -16.16 30.51 -10.41
N PRO A 230 -16.36 31.81 -10.14
CA PRO A 230 -17.58 32.52 -10.57
C PRO A 230 -17.78 32.60 -12.09
N GLN A 231 -16.71 32.79 -12.89
CA GLN A 231 -16.86 32.95 -14.34
C GLN A 231 -16.78 31.62 -15.10
N SER A 232 -15.81 30.78 -14.77
CA SER A 232 -15.51 29.56 -15.53
C SER A 232 -16.12 28.30 -14.94
N ASN A 233 -16.76 28.38 -13.77
CA ASN A 233 -17.32 27.24 -13.03
C ASN A 233 -16.32 26.10 -12.86
N LEU A 234 -15.02 26.39 -12.75
CA LEU A 234 -13.99 25.38 -12.49
C LEU A 234 -13.98 25.02 -11.00
N PRO A 235 -13.81 23.74 -10.64
CA PRO A 235 -13.81 23.32 -9.25
C PRO A 235 -12.57 23.81 -8.51
N ILE A 236 -12.78 24.31 -7.29
CA ILE A 236 -11.74 24.63 -6.32
C ILE A 236 -11.67 23.45 -5.35
N VAL A 237 -10.53 22.76 -5.30
CA VAL A 237 -10.38 21.52 -4.54
C VAL A 237 -9.32 21.70 -3.45
N ARG A 238 -9.70 21.42 -2.21
CA ARG A 238 -8.76 21.27 -1.08
C ARG A 238 -8.36 19.81 -0.97
N PHE A 239 -7.09 19.52 -1.20
CA PHE A 239 -6.51 18.19 -1.11
C PHE A 239 -6.10 17.84 0.32
N SER A 240 -6.02 16.54 0.63
CA SER A 240 -5.65 16.04 1.96
C SER A 240 -4.25 16.46 2.42
N ASN A 241 -3.36 16.84 1.48
CA ASN A 241 -2.04 17.38 1.79
C ASN A 241 -2.07 18.87 2.20
N GLY A 242 -3.26 19.48 2.30
CA GLY A 242 -3.47 20.89 2.66
C GLY A 242 -3.43 21.85 1.48
N VAL A 243 -3.03 21.40 0.29
CA VAL A 243 -3.00 22.26 -0.91
C VAL A 243 -4.42 22.49 -1.41
N THR A 244 -4.76 23.74 -1.71
CA THR A 244 -6.01 24.12 -2.37
C THR A 244 -5.70 24.66 -3.76
N GLU A 245 -6.39 24.16 -4.79
CA GLU A 245 -6.10 24.51 -6.18
C GLU A 245 -7.36 24.54 -7.06
N ILE A 246 -7.36 25.46 -8.03
CA ILE A 246 -8.37 25.50 -9.10
C ILE A 246 -7.98 24.45 -10.13
N ILE A 247 -8.86 23.48 -10.36
CA ILE A 247 -8.58 22.37 -11.27
C ILE A 247 -9.14 22.69 -12.66
N GLY A 248 -8.23 22.83 -13.62
CA GLY A 248 -8.53 23.06 -15.03
C GLY A 248 -8.77 21.78 -15.84
N LEU A 249 -9.16 21.95 -17.10
CA LEU A 249 -9.31 20.85 -18.05
C LEU A 249 -7.95 20.36 -18.55
N GLU A 250 -7.75 19.05 -18.51
CA GLU A 250 -6.54 18.37 -18.95
C GLU A 250 -6.83 17.48 -20.17
N GLU A 251 -5.83 17.27 -21.02
CA GLU A 251 -5.91 16.31 -22.12
C GLU A 251 -5.40 14.93 -21.67
N PHE A 252 -6.17 13.90 -22.03
CA PHE A 252 -5.89 12.49 -21.83
C PHE A 252 -5.77 11.83 -23.20
N THR A 253 -4.61 11.25 -23.51
CA THR A 253 -4.37 10.57 -24.78
C THR A 253 -4.48 9.05 -24.60
N VAL A 254 -5.01 8.39 -25.63
CA VAL A 254 -5.00 6.93 -25.76
C VAL A 254 -4.10 6.60 -26.94
N SER A 255 -2.98 5.94 -26.66
CA SER A 255 -1.99 5.56 -27.66
C SER A 255 -1.75 4.06 -27.71
N VAL A 256 -1.40 3.58 -28.90
CA VAL A 256 -0.94 2.21 -29.15
C VAL A 256 0.31 2.31 -30.02
N ALA A 257 1.40 1.66 -29.60
CA ALA A 257 2.70 1.72 -30.30
C ALA A 257 3.09 3.17 -30.65
N ASP A 258 3.07 4.05 -29.64
CA ASP A 258 3.41 5.48 -29.72
C ASP A 258 2.55 6.34 -30.67
N THR A 259 1.50 5.77 -31.27
CA THR A 259 0.55 6.49 -32.10
C THR A 259 -0.67 6.88 -31.27
N VAL A 260 -0.99 8.18 -31.22
CA VAL A 260 -2.21 8.68 -30.54
C VAL A 260 -3.44 8.37 -31.41
N LEU A 261 -4.32 7.52 -30.90
CA LEU A 261 -5.53 7.09 -31.61
C LEU A 261 -6.74 7.96 -31.27
N ALA A 262 -6.77 8.46 -30.03
CA ALA A 262 -7.83 9.31 -29.53
C ALA A 262 -7.33 10.19 -28.36
N SER A 263 -8.00 11.32 -28.14
CA SER A 263 -7.79 12.13 -26.94
C SER A 263 -9.12 12.61 -26.35
N ARG A 264 -9.11 12.83 -25.04
CA ARG A 264 -10.24 13.37 -24.27
C ARG A 264 -9.75 14.55 -23.45
N ARG A 265 -10.37 15.70 -23.63
CA ARG A 265 -10.14 16.88 -22.78
C ARG A 265 -11.23 16.96 -21.72
N GLN A 266 -10.84 16.81 -20.45
CA GLN A 266 -11.75 16.73 -19.31
C GLN A 266 -11.05 17.17 -18.02
N LEU A 267 -11.81 17.51 -16.98
CA LEU A 267 -11.26 17.69 -15.64
C LEU A 267 -10.52 16.40 -15.20
N PRO A 268 -9.31 16.50 -14.63
CA PRO A 268 -8.56 15.36 -14.12
C PRO A 268 -9.07 14.89 -12.75
N LEU A 269 -10.39 14.84 -12.57
CA LEU A 269 -11.06 14.45 -11.33
C LEU A 269 -12.00 13.28 -11.57
N ALA A 270 -12.13 12.42 -10.57
CA ALA A 270 -13.20 11.44 -10.46
C ALA A 270 -13.84 11.53 -9.07
N LEU A 271 -15.13 11.19 -8.95
CA LEU A 271 -15.77 11.06 -7.64
C LEU A 271 -15.10 9.95 -6.83
N ALA A 272 -14.94 10.19 -5.52
CA ALA A 272 -14.06 9.39 -4.68
C ALA A 272 -14.70 8.90 -3.37
N TRP A 273 -16.04 8.79 -3.31
CA TRP A 273 -16.67 7.99 -2.26
C TRP A 273 -16.41 6.51 -2.50
N ALA A 274 -16.40 6.09 -3.77
CA ALA A 274 -16.14 4.74 -4.20
C ALA A 274 -15.17 4.67 -5.38
N ILE A 275 -14.36 3.61 -5.42
CA ILE A 275 -13.50 3.22 -6.54
C ILE A 275 -13.55 1.71 -6.76
N SER A 276 -13.15 1.25 -7.95
CA SER A 276 -13.02 -0.18 -8.21
C SER A 276 -11.67 -0.72 -7.74
N ILE A 277 -11.60 -2.03 -7.45
CA ILE A 277 -10.34 -2.70 -7.10
C ILE A 277 -9.26 -2.42 -8.16
N HIS A 278 -9.61 -2.50 -9.44
CA HIS A 278 -8.69 -2.19 -10.54
C HIS A 278 -8.16 -0.75 -10.49
N LYS A 279 -9.04 0.24 -10.26
CA LYS A 279 -8.64 1.66 -10.17
C LYS A 279 -7.92 1.99 -8.86
N SER A 280 -7.99 1.13 -7.86
CA SER A 280 -7.25 1.25 -6.62
C SER A 280 -5.80 0.75 -6.71
N GLN A 281 -5.41 0.06 -7.79
CA GLN A 281 -4.09 -0.53 -7.93
C GLN A 281 -2.99 0.54 -7.89
N GLY A 282 -1.98 0.34 -7.04
CA GLY A 282 -0.91 1.32 -6.80
C GLY A 282 -1.27 2.44 -5.83
N LEU A 283 -2.53 2.55 -5.40
CA LEU A 283 -2.96 3.50 -4.35
C LEU A 283 -2.87 2.86 -2.96
N SER A 284 -2.82 3.71 -1.93
CA SER A 284 -2.87 3.28 -0.52
C SER A 284 -3.72 4.24 0.30
N PHE A 285 -4.57 3.68 1.15
CA PHE A 285 -5.55 4.40 1.95
C PHE A 285 -5.37 4.12 3.44
N ASP A 286 -5.56 5.15 4.26
CA ASP A 286 -5.56 5.03 5.73
C ASP A 286 -6.82 4.34 6.24
N ALA A 287 -7.96 4.56 5.57
CA ALA A 287 -9.22 3.91 5.87
C ALA A 287 -9.95 3.52 4.59
N ALA A 288 -10.47 2.29 4.52
CA ALA A 288 -11.30 1.84 3.41
C ALA A 288 -12.36 0.84 3.84
N VAL A 289 -13.49 0.89 3.14
CA VAL A 289 -14.60 -0.06 3.26
C VAL A 289 -14.53 -0.99 2.06
N LEU A 290 -14.27 -2.28 2.29
CA LEU A 290 -14.21 -3.28 1.23
C LEU A 290 -15.49 -4.13 1.21
N ASP A 291 -15.99 -4.39 0.01
CA ASP A 291 -16.99 -5.42 -0.22
C ASP A 291 -16.34 -6.61 -0.96
N LEU A 292 -16.06 -7.68 -0.20
CA LEU A 292 -15.46 -8.90 -0.72
C LEU A 292 -16.52 -9.98 -1.04
N SER A 293 -17.82 -9.70 -0.93
CA SER A 293 -18.90 -10.70 -1.12
C SER A 293 -18.97 -11.27 -2.54
N ARG A 294 -18.55 -10.46 -3.52
CA ARG A 294 -18.55 -10.78 -4.96
C ARG A 294 -17.15 -11.02 -5.50
N VAL A 295 -16.15 -11.19 -4.62
CA VAL A 295 -14.78 -11.52 -5.02
C VAL A 295 -14.67 -13.05 -5.07
N PHE A 296 -14.22 -13.57 -6.21
CA PHE A 296 -14.17 -15.02 -6.47
C PHE A 296 -12.81 -15.65 -6.17
N GLU A 297 -11.76 -14.82 -6.11
CA GLU A 297 -10.37 -15.28 -5.99
C GLU A 297 -9.60 -14.58 -4.87
N PHE A 298 -8.74 -15.32 -4.17
CA PHE A 298 -7.88 -14.75 -3.13
C PHE A 298 -6.93 -13.68 -3.67
N GLY A 299 -6.50 -13.77 -4.93
CA GLY A 299 -5.69 -12.75 -5.59
C GLY A 299 -6.39 -11.39 -5.66
N GLN A 300 -7.65 -11.36 -6.08
CA GLN A 300 -8.45 -10.14 -6.10
C GLN A 300 -8.73 -9.60 -4.69
N ALA A 301 -8.99 -10.47 -3.72
CA ALA A 301 -9.17 -10.09 -2.33
C ALA A 301 -7.88 -9.48 -1.74
N TYR A 302 -6.72 -10.06 -2.05
CA TYR A 302 -5.41 -9.53 -1.68
C TYR A 302 -5.16 -8.14 -2.28
N VAL A 303 -5.49 -7.93 -3.57
CA VAL A 303 -5.32 -6.61 -4.20
C VAL A 303 -6.13 -5.56 -3.46
N ALA A 304 -7.39 -5.85 -3.11
CA ALA A 304 -8.26 -4.94 -2.36
C ALA A 304 -7.75 -4.70 -0.92
N LEU A 305 -7.43 -5.77 -0.18
CA LEU A 305 -6.97 -5.69 1.21
C LEU A 305 -5.63 -4.95 1.32
N SER A 306 -4.71 -5.16 0.38
CA SER A 306 -3.40 -4.50 0.34
C SER A 306 -3.46 -3.00 0.03
N ARG A 307 -4.63 -2.45 -0.29
CA ARG A 307 -4.80 -1.00 -0.44
C ARG A 307 -4.92 -0.29 0.90
N VAL A 308 -5.26 -1.00 1.98
CA VAL A 308 -5.41 -0.41 3.31
C VAL A 308 -4.09 -0.51 4.06
N ARG A 309 -3.67 0.56 4.74
CA ARG A 309 -2.37 0.57 5.45
C ARG A 309 -2.39 -0.22 6.75
N SER A 310 -3.54 -0.36 7.40
CA SER A 310 -3.66 -1.04 8.68
C SER A 310 -4.98 -1.83 8.80
N LEU A 311 -4.98 -2.85 9.65
CA LEU A 311 -6.20 -3.60 9.97
C LEU A 311 -7.25 -2.71 10.65
N GLU A 312 -6.82 -1.69 11.40
CA GLU A 312 -7.70 -0.70 12.03
C GLU A 312 -8.37 0.24 11.01
N GLY A 313 -7.70 0.53 9.89
CA GLY A 313 -8.28 1.26 8.77
C GLY A 313 -9.27 0.43 7.95
N LEU A 314 -9.25 -0.90 8.11
CA LEU A 314 -10.08 -1.82 7.33
C LEU A 314 -11.49 -1.94 7.92
N ARG A 315 -12.50 -1.88 7.05
CA ARG A 315 -13.88 -2.28 7.33
C ARG A 315 -14.36 -3.20 6.23
N LEU A 316 -15.12 -4.24 6.59
CA LEU A 316 -15.69 -5.19 5.64
C LEU A 316 -17.22 -5.11 5.64
N ARG A 317 -17.82 -4.98 4.46
CA ARG A 317 -19.28 -5.04 4.28
C ARG A 317 -19.84 -6.45 4.25
N ALA A 318 -18.99 -7.44 4.02
CA ALA A 318 -19.33 -8.85 3.99
C ALA A 318 -18.28 -9.66 4.73
N ARG A 319 -18.71 -10.73 5.40
CA ARG A 319 -17.78 -11.68 6.02
C ARG A 319 -16.99 -12.41 4.94
N VAL A 320 -15.71 -12.58 5.20
CA VAL A 320 -14.82 -13.45 4.45
C VAL A 320 -15.10 -14.89 4.87
N ARG A 321 -15.37 -15.78 3.91
CA ARG A 321 -15.64 -17.20 4.15
C ARG A 321 -14.48 -18.06 3.63
N ASP A 322 -14.25 -19.18 4.32
CA ASP A 322 -13.24 -20.18 3.94
C ASP A 322 -13.77 -21.12 2.83
N LYS A 323 -12.86 -21.89 2.24
CA LYS A 323 -13.05 -22.89 1.17
C LYS A 323 -14.21 -23.87 1.45
N ASN A 324 -14.51 -24.16 2.72
CA ASN A 324 -15.59 -25.06 3.12
C ASN A 324 -16.99 -24.40 3.26
N GLY A 325 -17.12 -23.09 2.99
CA GLY A 325 -18.38 -22.33 3.13
C GLY A 325 -18.70 -21.35 2.00
N GLY A 326 -17.92 -21.38 0.91
CA GLY A 326 -18.22 -20.72 -0.37
C GLY A 326 -17.48 -19.40 -0.63
N ARG A 327 -16.94 -19.32 -1.87
CA ARG A 327 -16.60 -18.15 -2.71
C ARG A 327 -15.18 -17.56 -2.74
N LEU A 328 -14.22 -17.99 -1.92
CA LEU A 328 -12.82 -17.59 -2.13
C LEU A 328 -11.95 -18.81 -2.41
N LEU A 329 -11.50 -18.91 -3.67
CA LEU A 329 -10.58 -19.95 -4.13
C LEU A 329 -9.25 -19.33 -4.55
N ALA A 330 -8.18 -20.10 -4.42
CA ALA A 330 -6.89 -19.73 -4.99
C ALA A 330 -6.84 -20.32 -6.39
N ASP A 331 -6.37 -19.56 -7.39
CA ASP A 331 -6.06 -20.15 -8.68
C ASP A 331 -4.95 -21.19 -8.46
N ALA A 332 -5.20 -22.44 -8.84
CA ALA A 332 -4.27 -23.55 -8.66
C ALA A 332 -2.90 -23.22 -9.25
N ARG A 333 -2.85 -22.57 -10.42
CA ARG A 333 -1.60 -22.20 -11.10
C ARG A 333 -0.79 -21.19 -10.31
N VAL A 334 -1.44 -20.31 -9.55
CA VAL A 334 -0.75 -19.33 -8.69
C VAL A 334 -0.16 -20.04 -7.48
N VAL A 335 -0.89 -21.00 -6.89
CA VAL A 335 -0.39 -21.83 -5.80
C VAL A 335 0.80 -22.65 -6.27
N ASP A 336 0.68 -23.37 -7.38
CA ASP A 336 1.74 -24.20 -7.98
C ASP A 336 2.97 -23.35 -8.36
N PHE A 337 2.75 -22.14 -8.89
CA PHE A 337 3.83 -21.20 -9.17
C PHE A 337 4.57 -20.81 -7.88
N TYR A 338 3.85 -20.40 -6.82
CA TYR A 338 4.51 -20.09 -5.56
C TYR A 338 5.20 -21.32 -4.93
N GLU A 339 4.67 -22.52 -5.11
CA GLU A 339 5.32 -23.76 -4.67
C GLU A 339 6.62 -24.03 -5.44
N SER A 340 6.64 -23.85 -6.76
CA SER A 340 7.84 -24.10 -7.58
C SER A 340 8.99 -23.12 -7.31
N ILE A 341 8.69 -21.91 -6.82
CA ILE A 341 9.71 -20.90 -6.47
C ILE A 341 10.09 -20.98 -5.00
N SER A 342 9.19 -21.47 -4.14
CA SER A 342 9.42 -21.53 -2.70
C SER A 342 10.16 -22.79 -2.25
N GLY A 343 10.39 -23.77 -3.14
CA GLY A 343 11.21 -24.95 -2.88
C GLY A 343 11.03 -25.50 -1.47
N TYR A 344 9.80 -25.95 -1.16
CA TYR A 344 9.51 -26.71 0.06
C TYR A 344 9.69 -28.20 -0.21
#